data_AF-A0A7X7HWS5-F1
#
_entry.id   AF-A0A7X7HWS5-F1
#
_cell.length_a   1.000
_cell.length_b   1.000
_cell.length_c   1.000
_cell.angle_alpha   90.00
_cell.angle_beta   90.00
_cell.angle_gamma   90.00
#
_symmetry.space_group_name_H-M   'P 1'
#
loop_
_entity.id
_entity.type
_entity.pdbx_description
1 polymer ?
#
loop_
_entity_poly.entity_id
_entity_poly.type
_entity_poly.pdbx_seq_one_letter_code
_entity_poly.pdbx_strand_id
1 'polypeptide(L)'
;MGLAGFTLTELLITMAGVGLLAAILGGTLPAARSAAESAACCSNLRQLAAANLAYATDHGRYVAAAADIEGANSIRWHGVRNGREFDGARGPLAAYLGGGGSSAWVRRCPAFRPDAAGFEAACGGYGYNALGVGSEICLPGGDGHRRGMQPGAIAHPAQTVMFADTAFLQGSGHRARLIEYSFAEPPRFASGGIPWPTIHFRHRGKTHVAWCDGHVSAEERARPEASVADSALGWFGPDDNSLFDPF
;
A
#
# COMPACT_ATOMS: atom_id res chain seq x y z
N MET A 1 15.08 -60.37 24.34
CA MET A 1 15.60 -59.15 23.70
C MET A 1 15.10 -57.97 24.51
N GLY A 2 15.94 -57.43 25.40
CA GLY A 2 15.57 -56.29 26.23
C GLY A 2 15.63 -55.01 25.40
N LEU A 3 14.52 -54.27 25.35
CA LEU A 3 14.51 -52.90 24.85
C LEU A 3 15.33 -52.05 25.82
N ALA A 4 16.48 -51.54 25.37
CA ALA A 4 17.26 -50.57 26.13
C ALA A 4 16.40 -49.33 26.37
N GLY A 5 16.04 -49.06 27.63
CA GLY A 5 15.29 -47.87 28.01
C GLY A 5 16.19 -46.63 27.98
N PHE A 6 15.64 -45.51 27.54
CA PHE A 6 16.30 -44.20 27.61
C PHE A 6 16.71 -43.88 29.06
N THR A 7 17.93 -43.43 29.25
CA THR A 7 18.42 -42.95 30.55
C THR A 7 17.88 -41.54 30.84
N LEU A 8 17.77 -41.21 32.14
CA LEU A 8 17.36 -39.86 32.58
C LEU A 8 18.29 -38.78 32.00
N THR A 9 19.58 -39.07 31.91
CA THR A 9 20.59 -38.17 31.35
C THR A 9 20.40 -37.95 29.85
N GLU A 10 20.06 -38.98 29.08
CA GLU A 10 19.80 -38.84 27.64
C GLU A 10 18.54 -37.99 27.37
N LEU A 11 17.48 -38.18 28.15
CA LEU A 11 16.28 -37.34 28.04
C LEU A 11 16.59 -35.88 28.38
N LEU A 12 17.40 -35.63 29.41
CA LEU A 12 17.73 -34.29 29.89
C LEU A 12 18.62 -33.51 28.91
N ILE A 13 19.64 -34.16 28.35
CA ILE A 13 20.48 -33.57 27.30
C ILE A 13 19.66 -33.28 26.04
N THR A 14 18.72 -34.17 25.69
CA THR A 14 17.85 -33.97 24.52
C THR A 14 16.95 -32.75 24.69
N MET A 15 16.27 -32.63 25.82
CA MET A 15 15.42 -31.47 26.09
C MET A 15 16.23 -30.18 26.20
N ALA A 16 17.42 -30.22 26.79
CA ALA A 16 18.33 -29.07 26.83
C ALA A 16 18.76 -28.63 25.41
N GLY A 17 19.09 -29.59 24.54
CA GLY A 17 19.43 -29.33 23.14
C GLY A 17 18.26 -28.73 22.34
N VAL A 18 17.05 -29.31 22.46
CA VAL A 18 15.83 -28.78 21.83
C VAL A 18 15.52 -27.37 22.35
N GLY A 19 15.65 -27.13 23.66
CA GLY A 19 15.44 -25.83 24.28
C GLY A 19 16.42 -24.76 23.77
N LEU A 20 17.70 -25.11 23.61
CA LEU A 20 18.72 -24.22 23.04
C LEU A 20 18.39 -23.86 21.58
N LEU A 21 18.06 -24.85 20.75
CA LEU A 21 17.68 -24.61 19.36
C LEU A 21 16.42 -23.75 19.25
N ALA A 22 15.40 -24.02 20.07
CA ALA A 22 14.18 -23.22 20.12
C ALA A 22 14.45 -21.77 20.55
N ALA A 23 15.37 -21.53 21.49
CA ALA A 23 15.75 -20.18 21.92
C ALA A 23 16.42 -19.37 20.79
N ILE A 24 17.32 -19.99 20.04
CA ILE A 24 18.01 -19.34 18.90
C ILE A 24 17.02 -19.04 17.76
N LEU A 25 16.15 -20.00 17.43
CA LEU A 25 15.13 -19.83 16.38
C LEU A 25 14.09 -18.78 16.77
N GLY A 26 13.68 -18.74 18.04
CA GLY A 26 12.70 -17.78 18.54
C GLY A 26 13.14 -16.32 18.37
N GLY A 27 14.42 -16.02 18.59
CA GLY A 27 14.94 -14.64 18.50
C GLY A 27 15.00 -14.07 17.07
N THR A 28 15.18 -14.92 16.06
CA THR A 28 15.43 -14.47 14.66
C THR A 28 14.17 -14.47 13.79
N LEU A 29 13.18 -15.31 14.13
CA LEU A 29 11.98 -15.50 13.32
C LEU A 29 11.13 -14.23 13.11
N PRO A 30 10.90 -13.35 14.10
CA PRO A 30 10.14 -12.11 13.88
C PRO A 30 10.84 -11.16 12.91
N ALA A 31 12.17 -11.08 12.99
CA ALA A 31 12.95 -10.23 12.11
C ALA A 31 12.97 -10.77 10.66
N ALA A 32 13.12 -12.09 10.50
CA ALA A 32 13.04 -12.75 9.19
C ALA A 32 11.65 -12.58 8.56
N ARG A 33 10.58 -12.78 9.34
CA ARG A 33 9.20 -12.59 8.88
C ARG A 33 8.94 -11.16 8.41
N SER A 34 9.32 -10.16 9.22
CA SER A 34 9.15 -8.75 8.87
C SER A 34 9.92 -8.38 7.58
N ALA A 35 11.12 -8.95 7.37
CA ALA A 35 11.86 -8.75 6.13
C ALA A 35 11.17 -9.43 4.92
N ALA A 36 10.63 -10.63 5.08
CA ALA A 36 9.89 -11.33 4.04
C ALA A 36 8.58 -10.60 3.67
N GLU A 37 7.82 -10.11 4.65
CA GLU A 37 6.62 -9.31 4.44
C GLU A 37 6.95 -8.00 3.70
N SER A 38 8.07 -7.35 4.04
CA SER A 38 8.60 -6.17 3.35
C SER A 38 8.95 -6.47 1.88
N ALA A 39 9.69 -7.55 1.61
CA ALA A 39 10.08 -7.94 0.26
C ALA A 39 8.86 -8.29 -0.61
N ALA A 40 7.87 -8.99 -0.05
CA ALA A 40 6.61 -9.30 -0.72
C ALA A 40 5.81 -8.02 -1.02
N CYS A 41 5.79 -7.06 -0.10
CA CYS A 41 5.17 -5.75 -0.32
C CYS A 41 5.81 -5.00 -1.51
N CYS A 42 7.15 -4.92 -1.56
CA CYS A 42 7.85 -4.35 -2.70
C CYS A 42 7.49 -5.04 -4.02
N SER A 43 7.37 -6.37 -4.02
CA SER A 43 6.99 -7.13 -5.20
C SER A 43 5.58 -6.79 -5.68
N ASN A 44 4.62 -6.66 -4.76
CA ASN A 44 3.26 -6.25 -5.08
C ASN A 44 3.22 -4.82 -5.67
N LEU A 45 3.96 -3.87 -5.08
CA LEU A 45 4.05 -2.51 -5.59
C LEU A 45 4.68 -2.42 -6.99
N ARG A 46 5.73 -3.22 -7.27
CA ARG A 46 6.28 -3.34 -8.63
C ARG A 46 5.25 -3.88 -9.62
N GLN A 47 4.47 -4.89 -9.22
CA GLN A 47 3.40 -5.43 -10.06
C GLN A 47 2.29 -4.41 -10.32
N LEU A 48 1.92 -3.60 -9.32
CA LEU A 48 0.95 -2.51 -9.47
C LEU A 48 1.45 -1.42 -10.43
N ALA A 49 2.69 -0.96 -10.26
CA ALA A 49 3.27 0.03 -11.15
C ALA A 49 3.39 -0.49 -12.59
N ALA A 50 3.86 -1.72 -12.77
CA ALA A 50 3.93 -2.38 -14.07
C ALA A 50 2.54 -2.53 -14.71
N ALA A 51 1.51 -2.90 -13.95
CA ALA A 51 0.14 -3.00 -14.42
C ALA A 51 -0.40 -1.64 -14.89
N ASN A 52 -0.11 -0.56 -14.18
CA ASN A 52 -0.56 0.77 -14.56
C ASN A 52 0.20 1.33 -15.78
N LEU A 53 1.50 1.02 -15.91
CA LEU A 53 2.29 1.33 -17.11
C LEU A 53 1.78 0.56 -18.34
N ALA A 54 1.43 -0.71 -18.17
CA ALA A 54 0.82 -1.52 -19.22
C ALA A 54 -0.56 -0.95 -19.62
N TYR A 55 -1.40 -0.62 -18.64
CA TYR A 55 -2.66 0.09 -18.89
C TYR A 55 -2.45 1.38 -19.68
N ALA A 56 -1.44 2.18 -19.32
CA ALA A 56 -1.15 3.42 -20.02
C ALA A 56 -0.63 3.21 -21.45
N THR A 57 0.01 2.08 -21.73
CA THR A 57 0.41 1.70 -23.09
C THR A 57 -0.82 1.43 -23.96
N ASP A 58 -1.83 0.74 -23.43
CA ASP A 58 -3.04 0.38 -24.17
C ASP A 58 -4.05 1.52 -24.28
N HIS A 59 -4.11 2.40 -23.28
CA HIS A 59 -5.11 3.48 -23.18
C HIS A 59 -4.52 4.89 -23.39
N GLY A 60 -3.21 5.03 -23.57
CA GLY A 60 -2.48 6.29 -23.73
C GLY A 60 -2.38 7.14 -22.45
N ARG A 61 -2.89 6.64 -21.32
CA ARG A 61 -3.09 7.40 -20.06
C ARG A 61 -3.06 6.44 -18.88
N TYR A 62 -2.56 6.87 -17.73
CA TYR A 62 -2.68 6.08 -16.51
C TYR A 62 -4.15 5.86 -16.12
N VAL A 63 -4.39 4.82 -15.34
CA VAL A 63 -5.72 4.56 -14.78
C VAL A 63 -6.17 5.75 -13.94
N ALA A 64 -7.45 6.10 -14.03
CA ALA A 64 -8.04 7.04 -13.09
C ALA A 64 -8.11 6.42 -11.69
N ALA A 65 -7.72 7.18 -10.66
CA ALA A 65 -7.76 6.71 -9.28
C ALA A 65 -9.19 6.40 -8.84
N ALA A 66 -10.14 7.26 -9.24
CA ALA A 66 -11.55 7.14 -8.92
C ALA A 66 -12.40 7.86 -9.98
N ALA A 67 -12.61 7.20 -11.12
CA ALA A 67 -13.18 7.79 -12.34
C ALA A 67 -14.55 8.47 -12.15
N ASP A 68 -15.33 8.01 -11.19
CA ASP A 68 -16.71 8.46 -10.94
C ASP A 68 -16.91 8.97 -9.50
N ILE A 69 -15.84 9.41 -8.82
CA ILE A 69 -15.90 9.82 -7.41
C ILE A 69 -16.88 10.97 -7.14
N GLU A 70 -17.08 11.85 -8.12
CA GLU A 70 -18.04 12.96 -8.08
C GLU A 70 -19.50 12.52 -8.35
N GLY A 71 -19.70 11.29 -8.81
CA GLY A 71 -21.00 10.74 -9.20
C GLY A 71 -21.35 9.47 -8.42
N ALA A 72 -21.46 8.34 -9.12
CA ALA A 72 -21.83 7.06 -8.52
C ALA A 72 -20.80 6.54 -7.51
N ASN A 73 -19.56 7.03 -7.56
CA ASN A 73 -18.49 6.70 -6.65
C ASN A 73 -18.31 5.18 -6.52
N SER A 74 -18.31 4.49 -7.66
CA SER A 74 -18.40 3.03 -7.78
C SER A 74 -17.18 2.41 -8.44
N ILE A 75 -16.29 3.23 -9.02
CA ILE A 75 -15.10 2.80 -9.74
C ILE A 75 -13.86 3.34 -9.04
N ARG A 76 -12.92 2.45 -8.74
CA ARG A 76 -11.57 2.74 -8.25
C ARG A 76 -10.55 2.07 -9.14
N TRP A 77 -9.30 2.54 -9.06
CA TRP A 77 -8.16 1.84 -9.68
C TRP A 77 -8.07 0.37 -9.25
N HIS A 78 -8.49 0.06 -8.01
CA HIS A 78 -8.38 -1.28 -7.42
C HIS A 78 -9.62 -2.16 -7.62
N GLY A 79 -10.78 -1.61 -7.99
CA GLY A 79 -12.01 -2.39 -8.00
C GLY A 79 -13.26 -1.60 -8.44
N VAL A 80 -14.35 -2.34 -8.66
CA VAL A 80 -15.67 -1.77 -8.96
C VAL A 80 -16.69 -2.32 -7.97
N ARG A 81 -17.66 -1.52 -7.55
CA ARG A 81 -18.73 -1.95 -6.63
C ARG A 81 -20.13 -1.78 -7.22
N ASN A 82 -21.03 -2.67 -6.81
CA ASN A 82 -22.47 -2.52 -6.98
C ASN A 82 -23.13 -2.72 -5.61
N GLY A 83 -22.95 -1.75 -4.72
CA GLY A 83 -23.28 -1.85 -3.31
C GLY A 83 -22.22 -1.21 -2.43
N ARG A 84 -21.90 -1.86 -1.30
CA ARG A 84 -20.96 -1.31 -0.31
C ARG A 84 -19.49 -1.62 -0.63
N GLU A 85 -19.19 -2.85 -1.06
CA GLU A 85 -17.83 -3.37 -1.16
C GLU A 85 -17.31 -3.34 -2.60
N PHE A 86 -16.03 -3.01 -2.77
CA PHE A 86 -15.34 -3.10 -4.06
C PHE A 86 -14.97 -4.55 -4.37
N ASP A 87 -15.23 -4.95 -5.61
CA ASP A 87 -14.75 -6.18 -6.19
C ASP A 87 -13.42 -5.90 -6.90
N GLY A 88 -12.32 -6.33 -6.27
CA GLY A 88 -10.98 -6.16 -6.80
C GLY A 88 -10.69 -6.94 -8.08
N ALA A 89 -11.52 -7.95 -8.41
CA ALA A 89 -11.38 -8.71 -9.65
C ALA A 89 -11.99 -7.99 -10.86
N ARG A 90 -12.73 -6.89 -10.63
CA ARG A 90 -13.42 -6.11 -11.66
C ARG A 90 -12.89 -4.70 -11.83
N GLY A 91 -11.78 -4.36 -11.17
CA GLY A 91 -11.11 -3.08 -11.31
C GLY A 91 -10.44 -2.89 -12.68
N PRO A 92 -10.15 -1.65 -13.10
CA PRO A 92 -9.49 -1.38 -14.38
C PRO A 92 -8.11 -2.03 -14.51
N LEU A 93 -7.38 -2.18 -13.40
CA LEU A 93 -6.08 -2.85 -13.38
C LEU A 93 -6.17 -4.39 -13.27
N ALA A 94 -7.35 -4.97 -13.04
CA ALA A 94 -7.48 -6.39 -12.74
C ALA A 94 -6.98 -7.28 -13.90
N ALA A 95 -7.23 -6.88 -15.15
CA ALA A 95 -6.74 -7.59 -16.34
C ALA A 95 -5.21 -7.65 -16.39
N TYR A 96 -4.54 -6.56 -15.98
CA TYR A 96 -3.08 -6.42 -15.98
C TYR A 96 -2.41 -7.06 -14.75
N LEU A 97 -3.19 -7.40 -13.73
CA LEU A 97 -2.74 -8.09 -12.51
C LEU A 97 -2.96 -9.62 -12.56
N GLY A 98 -3.38 -10.16 -13.70
CA GLY A 98 -3.57 -11.60 -13.90
C GLY A 98 -5.00 -12.02 -14.24
N GLY A 99 -5.91 -11.07 -14.52
CA GLY A 99 -7.28 -11.33 -15.00
C GLY A 99 -8.19 -11.95 -13.94
N GLY A 100 -9.48 -12.14 -14.25
CA GLY A 100 -10.60 -12.37 -13.32
C GLY A 100 -10.62 -13.63 -12.40
N GLY A 101 -9.49 -14.29 -12.18
CA GLY A 101 -9.35 -15.34 -11.16
C GLY A 101 -9.07 -14.77 -9.74
N SER A 102 -8.87 -15.64 -8.76
CA SER A 102 -8.46 -15.24 -7.40
C SER A 102 -7.08 -14.56 -7.33
N SER A 103 -6.37 -14.48 -8.46
CA SER A 103 -5.13 -13.72 -8.66
C SER A 103 -5.35 -12.30 -9.22
N ALA A 104 -6.57 -11.94 -9.63
CA ALA A 104 -6.93 -10.69 -10.34
C ALA A 104 -6.74 -9.40 -9.53
N TRP A 105 -6.79 -9.53 -8.21
CA TRP A 105 -6.97 -8.41 -7.31
C TRP A 105 -5.64 -7.98 -6.71
N VAL A 106 -5.61 -6.75 -6.24
CA VAL A 106 -4.44 -6.15 -5.60
C VAL A 106 -4.01 -7.02 -4.42
N ARG A 107 -2.93 -7.79 -4.59
CA ARG A 107 -2.40 -8.65 -3.52
C ARG A 107 -2.20 -7.82 -2.28
N ARG A 108 -2.85 -8.16 -1.17
CA ARG A 108 -2.73 -7.40 0.08
C ARG A 108 -1.27 -7.36 0.56
N CYS A 109 -0.83 -6.19 1.02
CA CYS A 109 0.41 -6.03 1.74
C CYS A 109 0.44 -6.98 2.95
N PRO A 110 1.38 -7.95 3.01
CA PRO A 110 1.39 -8.96 4.06
C PRO A 110 1.87 -8.41 5.40
N ALA A 111 2.36 -7.17 5.47
CA ALA A 111 2.64 -6.48 6.72
C ALA A 111 1.43 -5.67 7.24
N PHE A 112 0.40 -5.44 6.41
CA PHE A 112 -0.74 -4.63 6.81
C PHE A 112 -1.74 -5.43 7.66
N ARG A 113 -2.18 -4.83 8.77
CA ARG A 113 -3.12 -5.39 9.73
C ARG A 113 -4.20 -4.34 10.02
N PRO A 114 -5.26 -4.27 9.20
CA PRO A 114 -6.36 -3.35 9.49
C PRO A 114 -7.18 -3.84 10.69
N ASP A 115 -7.69 -2.91 11.49
CA ASP A 115 -8.54 -3.19 12.65
C ASP A 115 -9.98 -3.52 12.25
N ALA A 116 -10.40 -3.06 11.06
CA ALA A 116 -11.74 -3.26 10.51
C ALA A 116 -11.72 -3.18 8.97
N ALA A 117 -12.81 -3.64 8.34
CA ALA A 117 -13.02 -3.40 6.92
C ALA A 117 -13.24 -1.90 6.65
N GLY A 118 -12.47 -1.36 5.71
CA GLY A 118 -12.57 0.03 5.29
C GLY A 118 -13.57 0.26 4.16
N PHE A 119 -13.92 1.52 3.90
CA PHE A 119 -14.71 1.89 2.72
C PHE A 119 -13.99 1.55 1.42
N GLU A 120 -12.65 1.68 1.42
CA GLU A 120 -11.76 1.35 0.31
C GLU A 120 -11.22 -0.08 0.41
N ALA A 121 -11.97 -0.99 1.04
CA ALA A 121 -11.59 -2.39 1.11
C ALA A 121 -11.31 -2.97 -0.28
N ALA A 122 -10.36 -3.90 -0.36
CA ALA A 122 -9.80 -4.52 -1.57
C ALA A 122 -8.64 -3.76 -2.25
N CYS A 123 -8.24 -2.58 -1.75
CA CYS A 123 -7.01 -1.92 -2.22
C CYS A 123 -5.71 -2.57 -1.72
N GLY A 124 -5.82 -3.55 -0.82
CA GLY A 124 -4.68 -4.34 -0.33
C GLY A 124 -3.74 -3.57 0.61
N GLY A 125 -4.15 -2.40 1.11
CA GLY A 125 -3.30 -1.51 1.91
C GLY A 125 -2.32 -0.70 1.07
N TYR A 126 -2.59 -0.57 -0.24
CA TYR A 126 -1.89 0.33 -1.13
C TYR A 126 -2.79 1.50 -1.52
N GLY A 127 -2.16 2.64 -1.76
CA GLY A 127 -2.82 3.84 -2.20
C GLY A 127 -2.16 4.38 -3.44
N TYR A 128 -2.96 4.99 -4.29
CA TYR A 128 -2.55 5.54 -5.56
C TYR A 128 -2.54 7.06 -5.50
N ASN A 129 -1.56 7.70 -6.14
CA ASN A 129 -1.47 9.16 -6.19
C ASN A 129 -2.63 9.73 -7.03
N ALA A 130 -3.74 10.01 -6.36
CA ALA A 130 -4.95 10.54 -7.00
C ALA A 130 -4.79 12.00 -7.43
N LEU A 131 -3.92 12.76 -6.78
CA LEU A 131 -3.68 14.17 -7.12
C LEU A 131 -3.01 14.28 -8.50
N GLY A 132 -1.88 13.62 -8.68
CA GLY A 132 -1.00 13.88 -9.82
C GLY A 132 -0.96 12.85 -10.94
N VAL A 133 -1.24 11.59 -10.63
CA VAL A 133 -1.08 10.48 -11.60
C VAL A 133 -2.44 9.88 -11.94
N GLY A 134 -3.29 9.68 -10.92
CA GLY A 134 -4.62 9.11 -11.07
C GLY A 134 -5.72 10.10 -11.42
N SER A 135 -5.41 11.37 -11.64
CA SER A 135 -6.38 12.36 -12.13
C SER A 135 -5.69 13.43 -12.98
N GLU A 136 -6.50 14.31 -13.58
CA GLU A 136 -6.07 15.56 -14.21
C GLU A 136 -6.48 16.78 -13.36
N ILE A 137 -6.72 16.63 -12.05
CA ILE A 137 -7.23 17.74 -11.21
C ILE A 137 -6.24 18.91 -11.13
N CYS A 138 -4.94 18.64 -11.24
CA CYS A 138 -3.89 19.67 -11.26
C CYS A 138 -3.75 20.37 -12.62
N LEU A 139 -4.41 19.89 -13.68
CA LEU A 139 -4.34 20.48 -15.01
C LEU A 139 -5.45 21.51 -15.21
N PRO A 140 -5.12 22.78 -15.54
CA PRO A 140 -6.11 23.75 -15.99
C PRO A 140 -6.86 23.23 -17.23
N GLY A 141 -8.17 23.03 -17.11
CA GLY A 141 -9.01 22.50 -18.18
C GLY A 141 -8.93 20.97 -18.37
N GLY A 142 -8.30 20.25 -17.45
CA GLY A 142 -8.29 18.78 -17.43
C GLY A 142 -9.65 18.18 -17.02
N ASP A 143 -9.81 16.87 -17.23
CA ASP A 143 -11.05 16.13 -16.94
C ASP A 143 -11.21 15.73 -15.45
N GLY A 144 -10.44 16.35 -14.55
CA GLY A 144 -10.49 16.11 -13.11
C GLY A 144 -10.26 14.64 -12.75
N HIS A 145 -11.09 14.06 -11.87
CA HIS A 145 -10.97 12.67 -11.43
C HIS A 145 -11.33 11.62 -12.48
N ARG A 146 -11.96 12.01 -13.60
CA ARG A 146 -12.51 11.07 -14.59
C ARG A 146 -11.42 10.33 -15.36
N ARG A 147 -10.19 10.80 -15.29
CA ARG A 147 -9.11 10.47 -16.21
C ARG A 147 -7.76 10.59 -15.50
N GLY A 148 -6.95 9.52 -15.49
CA GLY A 148 -5.58 9.58 -14.94
C GLY A 148 -4.57 10.21 -15.90
N MET A 149 -3.51 10.85 -15.43
CA MET A 149 -2.55 11.62 -16.22
C MET A 149 -1.95 10.84 -17.42
N GLN A 150 -1.56 11.56 -18.49
CA GLN A 150 -0.76 10.97 -19.56
C GLN A 150 0.68 10.72 -19.06
N PRO A 151 1.32 9.57 -19.37
CA PRO A 151 2.70 9.32 -18.96
C PRO A 151 3.68 10.44 -19.37
N GLY A 152 3.52 10.98 -20.59
CA GLY A 152 4.35 12.08 -21.10
C GLY A 152 4.12 13.43 -20.42
N ALA A 153 3.07 13.57 -19.60
CA ALA A 153 2.82 14.78 -18.82
C ALA A 153 3.48 14.74 -17.42
N ILE A 154 4.07 13.61 -17.02
CA ILE A 154 4.85 13.51 -15.77
C ILE A 154 6.27 14.01 -16.03
N ALA A 155 6.61 15.19 -15.50
CA ALA A 155 7.90 15.85 -15.70
C ALA A 155 9.07 15.07 -15.08
N HIS A 156 8.86 14.47 -13.91
CA HIS A 156 9.90 13.78 -13.15
C HIS A 156 9.47 12.35 -12.73
N PRO A 157 9.36 11.38 -13.66
CA PRO A 157 8.80 10.06 -13.35
C PRO A 157 9.50 9.30 -12.21
N ALA A 158 10.82 9.46 -12.06
CA ALA A 158 11.60 8.85 -10.98
C ALA A 158 11.44 9.55 -9.61
N GLN A 159 10.74 10.68 -9.55
CA GLN A 159 10.47 11.46 -8.34
C GLN A 159 8.96 11.73 -8.12
N THR A 160 8.10 11.21 -9.00
CA THR A 160 6.64 11.30 -8.83
C THR A 160 6.11 9.97 -8.32
N VAL A 161 5.49 9.99 -7.14
CA VAL A 161 4.86 8.86 -6.49
C VAL A 161 3.71 8.35 -7.37
N MET A 162 3.74 7.05 -7.68
CA MET A 162 2.61 6.37 -8.30
C MET A 162 1.78 5.68 -7.22
N PHE A 163 2.37 4.73 -6.49
CA PHE A 163 1.71 4.01 -5.41
C PHE A 163 2.53 4.06 -4.11
N ALA A 164 1.88 3.90 -2.96
CA ALA A 164 2.57 3.76 -1.67
C ALA A 164 1.80 2.82 -0.73
N ASP A 165 2.44 2.36 0.33
CA ASP A 165 1.71 1.77 1.47
C ASP A 165 0.81 2.83 2.11
N THR A 166 -0.48 2.54 2.23
CA THR A 166 -1.46 3.46 2.79
C THR A 166 -2.42 2.80 3.78
N ALA A 167 -2.94 3.62 4.67
CA ALA A 167 -4.04 3.30 5.57
C ALA A 167 -4.78 4.59 5.94
N PHE A 168 -5.93 4.47 6.60
CA PHE A 168 -6.65 5.61 7.13
C PHE A 168 -7.08 5.35 8.57
N LEU A 169 -6.96 6.35 9.43
CA LEU A 169 -7.43 6.26 10.81
C LEU A 169 -8.89 6.74 10.87
N GLN A 170 -9.83 5.80 10.88
CA GLN A 170 -11.25 6.11 10.94
C GLN A 170 -11.70 6.33 12.38
N GLY A 171 -12.42 7.41 12.63
CA GLY A 171 -12.93 7.76 13.95
C GLY A 171 -11.92 8.54 14.79
N SER A 172 -12.16 8.63 16.10
CA SER A 172 -11.32 9.40 17.03
C SER A 172 -11.24 8.78 18.41
N GLY A 173 -10.15 9.08 19.13
CA GLY A 173 -9.89 8.55 20.48
C GLY A 173 -9.92 7.02 20.53
N HIS A 174 -10.53 6.46 21.56
CA HIS A 174 -10.65 5.00 21.76
C HIS A 174 -11.46 4.26 20.68
N ARG A 175 -12.18 4.98 19.83
CA ARG A 175 -12.94 4.43 18.69
C ARG A 175 -12.17 4.48 17.37
N ALA A 176 -10.96 5.04 17.38
CA ALA A 176 -10.11 5.07 16.19
C ALA A 176 -9.81 3.64 15.74
N ARG A 177 -9.90 3.39 14.43
CA ARG A 177 -9.62 2.10 13.78
C ARG A 177 -8.82 2.35 12.52
N LEU A 178 -7.70 1.64 12.39
CA LEU A 178 -6.89 1.66 11.19
C LEU A 178 -7.55 0.80 10.10
N ILE A 179 -7.84 1.39 8.95
CA ILE A 179 -8.54 0.71 7.84
C ILE A 179 -7.79 0.85 6.51
N GLU A 180 -8.14 0.03 5.52
CA GLU A 180 -7.69 0.15 4.13
C GLU A 180 -8.11 1.51 3.54
N TYR A 181 -7.21 2.14 2.77
CA TYR A 181 -7.45 3.41 2.09
C TYR A 181 -6.72 3.44 0.74
N SER A 182 -7.40 3.89 -0.32
CA SER A 182 -6.95 3.71 -1.70
C SER A 182 -6.16 4.88 -2.29
N PHE A 183 -5.97 5.98 -1.56
CA PHE A 183 -5.25 7.15 -2.06
C PHE A 183 -4.00 7.44 -1.24
N ALA A 184 -2.90 7.71 -1.95
CA ALA A 184 -1.69 8.26 -1.37
C ALA A 184 -1.84 9.78 -1.35
N GLU A 185 -2.22 10.33 -0.20
CA GLU A 185 -2.56 11.74 -0.06
C GLU A 185 -1.31 12.59 0.10
N PRO A 186 -1.20 13.71 -0.64
CA PRO A 186 -0.07 14.62 -0.55
C PRO A 186 -0.08 15.41 0.78
N PRO A 187 1.06 16.01 1.17
CA PRO A 187 1.14 16.81 2.40
C PRO A 187 0.43 18.16 2.32
N ARG A 188 -0.12 18.56 1.16
CA ARG A 188 -0.93 19.79 1.02
C ARG A 188 -2.09 19.52 0.08
N PHE A 189 -3.32 19.83 0.49
CA PHE A 189 -4.46 19.79 -0.42
C PHE A 189 -4.45 21.00 -1.37
N ALA A 190 -4.72 20.76 -2.65
CA ALA A 190 -4.84 21.82 -3.65
C ALA A 190 -5.96 22.83 -3.33
N SER A 191 -7.02 22.38 -2.64
CA SER A 191 -8.15 23.21 -2.19
C SER A 191 -7.90 24.01 -0.91
N GLY A 192 -6.73 23.85 -0.27
CA GLY A 192 -6.50 24.27 1.11
C GLY A 192 -7.12 23.32 2.14
N GLY A 193 -6.76 23.49 3.42
CA GLY A 193 -7.19 22.65 4.55
C GLY A 193 -6.05 21.94 5.26
N ILE A 194 -6.38 21.20 6.33
CA ILE A 194 -5.44 20.33 7.03
C ILE A 194 -5.48 18.96 6.35
N PRO A 195 -4.38 18.51 5.73
CA PRO A 195 -4.32 17.21 5.08
C PRO A 195 -4.39 16.10 6.14
N TRP A 196 -5.00 14.98 5.78
CA TRP A 196 -4.97 13.78 6.61
C TRP A 196 -3.90 12.83 6.08
N PRO A 197 -2.90 12.44 6.88
CA PRO A 197 -1.84 11.56 6.41
C PRO A 197 -2.38 10.16 6.19
N THR A 198 -2.11 9.63 5.00
CA THR A 198 -2.54 8.28 4.62
C THR A 198 -1.39 7.36 4.33
N ILE A 199 -0.16 7.87 4.21
CA ILE A 199 1.02 7.03 4.00
C ILE A 199 1.35 6.30 5.31
N HIS A 200 1.49 4.99 5.23
CA HIS A 200 1.63 4.14 6.41
C HIS A 200 3.02 3.47 6.49
N PHE A 201 3.74 3.73 7.58
CA PHE A 201 5.12 3.31 7.79
C PHE A 201 5.24 1.93 8.47
N ARG A 202 4.58 0.92 7.90
CA ARG A 202 4.47 -0.46 8.48
C ARG A 202 5.76 -1.26 8.41
N HIS A 203 6.71 -0.89 7.57
CA HIS A 203 7.93 -1.67 7.33
C HIS A 203 9.07 -1.18 8.21
N ARG A 204 8.96 -1.42 9.53
CA ARG A 204 9.92 -0.96 10.55
C ARG A 204 10.14 0.56 10.52
N GLY A 205 9.04 1.32 10.48
CA GLY A 205 9.09 2.78 10.39
C GLY A 205 9.36 3.31 8.97
N LYS A 206 9.37 2.43 7.96
CA LYS A 206 9.44 2.80 6.54
C LYS A 206 8.14 2.48 5.82
N THR A 207 7.91 3.19 4.73
CA THR A 207 6.86 2.94 3.73
C THR A 207 7.51 2.50 2.44
N HIS A 208 6.89 1.60 1.68
CA HIS A 208 7.32 1.34 0.31
C HIS A 208 6.57 2.22 -0.66
N VAL A 209 7.30 2.73 -1.65
CA VAL A 209 6.80 3.67 -2.65
C VAL A 209 7.16 3.14 -4.02
N ALA A 210 6.19 3.02 -4.91
CA ALA A 210 6.41 2.82 -6.33
C ALA A 210 6.35 4.16 -7.06
N TRP A 211 7.35 4.43 -7.88
CA TRP A 211 7.50 5.67 -8.63
C TRP A 211 7.01 5.49 -10.07
N CYS A 212 6.76 6.60 -10.77
CA CYS A 212 6.21 6.56 -12.12
C CYS A 212 7.15 5.96 -13.18
N ASP A 213 8.45 5.87 -12.92
CA ASP A 213 9.40 5.13 -13.76
C ASP A 213 9.40 3.60 -13.49
N GLY A 214 8.64 3.14 -12.50
CA GLY A 214 8.46 1.73 -12.13
C GLY A 214 9.42 1.21 -11.04
N HIS A 215 10.37 2.01 -10.55
CA HIS A 215 11.19 1.56 -9.42
C HIS A 215 10.41 1.61 -8.09
N VAL A 216 10.89 0.86 -7.10
CA VAL A 216 10.32 0.86 -5.75
C VAL A 216 11.43 1.14 -4.74
N SER A 217 11.21 2.13 -3.87
CA SER A 217 12.10 2.49 -2.76
C SER A 217 11.40 2.33 -1.41
N ALA A 218 12.20 2.34 -0.35
CA ALA A 218 11.71 2.34 1.03
C ALA A 218 12.01 3.71 1.66
N GLU A 219 10.97 4.48 1.93
CA GLU A 219 11.06 5.86 2.40
C GLU A 219 10.84 5.96 3.92
N GLU A 220 11.58 6.88 4.55
CA GLU A 220 11.48 7.14 5.98
C GLU A 220 10.43 8.19 6.30
N ARG A 221 9.83 8.09 7.49
CA ARG A 221 8.85 9.07 7.95
C ARG A 221 9.55 10.37 8.30
N ALA A 222 9.38 11.39 7.45
CA ALA A 222 9.97 12.70 7.67
C ALA A 222 9.20 13.53 8.70
N ARG A 223 7.87 13.39 8.73
CA ARG A 223 6.96 14.21 9.54
C ARG A 223 5.96 13.35 10.30
N PRO A 224 6.21 13.01 11.57
CA PRO A 224 5.21 12.40 12.43
C PRO A 224 4.17 13.45 12.85
N GLU A 225 2.93 13.30 12.44
CA GLU A 225 1.83 14.15 12.94
C GLU A 225 1.39 13.69 14.34
N ALA A 226 1.29 14.62 15.28
CA ALA A 226 0.94 14.31 16.67
C ALA A 226 -0.45 13.65 16.81
N SER A 227 -1.39 13.99 15.93
CA SER A 227 -2.76 13.43 15.85
C SER A 227 -2.81 11.95 15.50
N VAL A 228 -1.76 11.42 14.85
CA VAL A 228 -1.68 10.04 14.35
C VAL A 228 -0.39 9.34 14.75
N ALA A 229 0.34 9.88 15.74
CA ALA A 229 1.69 9.46 16.08
C ALA A 229 1.79 7.95 16.35
N ASP A 230 0.78 7.39 17.02
CA ASP A 230 0.68 5.98 17.39
C ASP A 230 0.20 5.06 16.25
N SER A 231 -0.31 5.64 15.15
CA SER A 231 -0.88 4.90 14.01
C SER A 231 0.11 4.68 12.87
N ALA A 232 1.38 5.04 13.06
CA ALA A 232 2.44 4.96 12.03
C ALA A 232 2.06 5.63 10.70
N LEU A 233 1.20 6.65 10.72
CA LEU A 233 0.84 7.47 9.58
C LEU A 233 1.75 8.71 9.50
N GLY A 234 1.88 9.29 8.31
CA GLY A 234 2.58 10.56 8.10
C GLY A 234 2.89 10.80 6.63
N TRP A 235 3.98 11.52 6.37
CA TRP A 235 4.56 11.71 5.03
C TRP A 235 6.06 11.48 5.03
N PHE A 236 6.58 11.16 3.84
CA PHE A 236 8.00 11.13 3.51
C PHE A 236 8.37 12.34 2.66
N GLY A 237 9.66 12.63 2.54
CA GLY A 237 10.14 13.72 1.70
C GLY A 237 9.77 15.14 2.18
N PRO A 238 9.93 16.16 1.31
CA PRO A 238 9.80 17.57 1.66
C PRO A 238 8.36 18.00 2.00
N ASP A 239 8.22 19.11 2.74
CA ASP A 239 6.93 19.66 3.19
C ASP A 239 6.15 20.41 2.11
N ASP A 240 6.04 19.77 0.95
CA ASP A 240 5.34 20.25 -0.24
C ASP A 240 4.81 19.06 -1.05
N ASN A 241 4.22 19.35 -2.22
CA ASN A 241 3.65 18.35 -3.10
C ASN A 241 4.62 17.89 -4.19
N SER A 242 5.91 18.23 -4.16
CA SER A 242 6.86 17.95 -5.26
C SER A 242 6.95 16.47 -5.63
N LEU A 243 6.74 15.56 -4.66
CA LEU A 243 6.72 14.11 -4.92
C LEU A 243 5.38 13.59 -5.44
N PHE A 244 4.31 14.38 -5.36
CA PHE A 244 2.95 13.99 -5.73
C PHE A 244 2.43 14.74 -6.96
N ASP A 245 2.94 15.93 -7.22
CA ASP A 245 2.63 16.74 -8.39
C ASP A 245 3.27 16.14 -9.64
N PRO A 246 2.59 16.12 -10.80
CA PRO A 246 3.16 15.68 -12.05
C PRO A 246 4.17 16.67 -12.68
N PHE A 247 4.24 17.95 -12.23
CA PHE A 247 5.03 19.00 -12.89
C PHE A 247 6.30 19.43 -12.15
#